data_AF-A0A3C1VK05-F1
#
_entry.id   AF-A0A3C1VK05-F1
#
_cell.length_a   1.000
_cell.length_b   1.000
_cell.length_c   1.000
_cell.angle_alpha   90.00
_cell.angle_beta   90.00
_cell.angle_gamma   90.00
#
_symmetry.space_group_name_H-M   'P 1'
#
loop_
_entity.id
_entity.type
_entity.pdbx_description
1 polymer ?
#
loop_
_entity_poly.entity_id
_entity_poly.type
_entity_poly.pdbx_seq_one_letter_code
_entity_poly.pdbx_strand_id
1 'polypeptide(L)'
;NFGRVSYQLNDDELYDLVYQQVSHFQKLCHNNSVSLEYVKPHGALYHDMMEKPLVLDVICRVIKAVDENLKLVVQAGVKNFGNNQNVTFLHEVFADRGYNGVEMINRGEQGAVLDSASAIVKQYQHFLSENSFKIDTICFHSDNPASVEALTRLKNA
;
A
#
# COMPACT_ATOMS: atom_id res chain seq x y z
N ASN A 1 -14.36 -0.60 12.28
CA ASN A 1 -13.95 -0.25 10.90
C ASN A 1 -12.68 -0.98 10.42
N PHE A 2 -11.97 -1.80 11.22
CA PHE A 2 -10.73 -2.50 10.79
C PHE A 2 -9.67 -1.55 10.20
N GLY A 3 -9.51 -0.35 10.78
CA GLY A 3 -8.63 0.69 10.26
C GLY A 3 -9.08 1.35 8.94
N ARG A 4 -10.31 1.10 8.48
CA ARG A 4 -10.86 1.60 7.18
C ARG A 4 -11.69 2.89 7.29
N VAL A 5 -11.55 3.64 8.39
CA VAL A 5 -12.18 4.97 8.57
C VAL A 5 -11.07 5.89 9.03
N SER A 6 -10.97 7.06 8.39
CA SER A 6 -9.97 8.08 8.69
C SER A 6 -10.17 8.63 10.10
N TYR A 7 -9.07 8.87 10.79
CA TYR A 7 -9.04 9.55 12.08
C TYR A 7 -8.21 10.81 11.93
N GLN A 8 -8.70 11.93 12.47
CA GLN A 8 -7.89 13.14 12.58
C GLN A 8 -7.00 13.01 13.80
N LEU A 9 -5.73 12.79 13.55
CA LEU A 9 -4.64 12.84 14.52
C LEU A 9 -3.79 14.06 14.18
N ASN A 10 -3.22 14.70 15.18
CA ASN A 10 -2.16 15.66 14.91
C ASN A 10 -0.86 14.94 14.50
N ASP A 11 0.10 15.70 13.98
CA ASP A 11 1.33 15.14 13.40
C ASP A 11 2.18 14.36 14.41
N ASP A 12 2.19 14.77 15.68
CA ASP A 12 2.96 14.11 16.74
C ASP A 12 2.27 12.80 17.18
N GLU A 13 0.95 12.83 17.34
CA GLU A 13 0.16 11.62 17.65
C GLU A 13 0.30 10.57 16.55
N LEU A 14 0.22 10.99 15.29
CA LEU A 14 0.41 10.08 14.15
C LEU A 14 1.84 9.54 14.13
N TYR A 15 2.84 10.39 14.34
CA TYR A 15 4.24 9.99 14.39
C TYR A 15 4.46 8.92 15.46
N ASP A 16 4.03 9.18 16.70
CA ASP A 16 4.22 8.26 17.82
C ASP A 16 3.52 6.92 17.58
N LEU A 17 2.29 6.93 17.08
CA LEU A 17 1.54 5.71 16.80
C LEU A 17 2.20 4.85 15.71
N VAL A 18 2.67 5.47 14.62
CA VAL A 18 3.33 4.73 13.54
C VAL A 18 4.72 4.27 13.98
N TYR A 19 5.50 5.12 14.65
CA TYR A 19 6.82 4.80 15.18
C TYR A 19 6.76 3.60 16.12
N GLN A 20 5.83 3.61 17.09
CA GLN A 20 5.66 2.52 18.04
C GLN A 20 5.35 1.20 17.34
N GLN A 21 4.44 1.19 16.36
CA GLN A 21 4.06 -0.01 15.62
C GLN A 21 5.23 -0.56 14.79
N VAL A 22 5.91 0.29 14.02
CA VAL A 22 7.03 -0.13 13.16
C VAL A 22 8.21 -0.59 14.01
N SER A 23 8.61 0.16 15.05
CA SER A 23 9.70 -0.23 15.94
C SER A 23 9.40 -1.51 16.72
N HIS A 24 8.14 -1.73 17.14
CA HIS A 24 7.75 -2.97 17.80
C HIS A 24 7.89 -4.16 16.84
N PHE A 25 7.41 -4.03 15.60
CA PHE A 25 7.51 -5.09 14.61
C PHE A 25 8.98 -5.35 14.19
N GLN A 26 9.80 -4.31 14.02
CA GLN A 26 11.22 -4.46 13.72
C GLN A 26 11.97 -5.25 14.82
N LYS A 27 11.64 -5.03 16.10
CA LYS A 27 12.19 -5.83 17.22
C LYS A 27 11.77 -7.29 17.11
N LEU A 28 10.53 -7.59 16.74
CA LEU A 28 10.07 -8.97 16.51
C LEU A 28 10.84 -9.62 15.35
N CYS A 29 11.05 -8.89 14.24
CA CYS A 29 11.85 -9.35 13.11
C CYS A 29 13.29 -9.70 13.56
N HIS A 30 13.93 -8.78 14.29
CA HIS A 30 15.28 -8.98 14.82
C HIS A 30 15.38 -10.21 15.72
N ASN A 31 14.45 -10.40 16.65
CA ASN A 31 14.42 -11.55 17.55
C ASN A 31 14.23 -12.90 16.84
N ASN A 32 13.71 -12.88 15.60
CA ASN A 32 13.53 -14.06 14.77
C ASN A 32 14.54 -14.14 13.62
N SER A 33 15.60 -13.33 13.65
CA SER A 33 16.66 -13.30 12.62
C SER A 33 16.13 -13.05 11.20
N VAL A 34 15.08 -12.23 11.07
CA VAL A 34 14.56 -11.76 9.78
C VAL A 34 14.64 -10.24 9.70
N SER A 35 14.75 -9.69 8.49
CA SER A 35 14.76 -8.25 8.25
C SER A 35 13.36 -7.72 7.97
N LEU A 36 13.02 -6.58 8.56
CA LEU A 36 11.90 -5.77 8.11
C LEU A 36 12.33 -5.01 6.85
N GLU A 37 11.65 -5.19 5.73
CA GLU A 37 12.11 -4.62 4.45
C GLU A 37 11.33 -3.38 4.00
N TYR A 38 10.05 -3.29 4.39
CA TYR A 38 9.18 -2.21 3.99
C TYR A 38 8.04 -2.01 4.98
N VAL A 39 7.41 -0.84 4.89
CA VAL A 39 6.19 -0.48 5.59
C VAL A 39 5.10 -0.22 4.55
N LYS A 40 3.91 -0.76 4.80
CA LYS A 40 2.70 -0.46 4.03
C LYS A 40 1.62 -0.02 5.02
N PRO A 41 1.22 1.26 5.03
CA PRO A 41 0.11 1.69 5.86
C PRO A 41 -1.16 0.93 5.51
N HIS A 42 -2.03 0.72 6.50
CA HIS A 42 -3.25 -0.06 6.34
C HIS A 42 -4.47 0.85 6.15
N GLY A 43 -5.42 0.40 5.32
CA GLY A 43 -6.77 0.94 5.25
C GLY A 43 -6.83 2.45 4.99
N ALA A 44 -7.53 3.17 5.86
CA ALA A 44 -7.71 4.62 5.73
C ALA A 44 -6.39 5.38 5.82
N LEU A 45 -5.42 4.93 6.63
CA LEU A 45 -4.12 5.60 6.73
C LEU A 45 -3.35 5.55 5.41
N TYR A 46 -3.47 4.47 4.64
CA TYR A 46 -2.90 4.38 3.30
C TYR A 46 -3.48 5.47 2.39
N HIS A 47 -4.80 5.60 2.36
CA HIS A 47 -5.48 6.58 1.52
C HIS A 47 -5.22 8.01 2.00
N ASP A 48 -5.28 8.26 3.32
CA ASP A 48 -4.93 9.54 3.93
C ASP A 48 -3.50 9.95 3.58
N MET A 49 -2.54 9.03 3.60
CA MET A 49 -1.16 9.28 3.19
C MET A 49 -1.06 9.71 1.72
N MET A 50 -1.85 9.11 0.83
CA MET A 50 -1.81 9.44 -0.60
C MET A 50 -2.50 10.78 -0.91
N GLU A 51 -3.48 11.19 -0.10
CA GLU A 51 -4.25 12.42 -0.31
C GLU A 51 -3.67 13.64 0.44
N LYS A 52 -3.04 13.43 1.61
CA LYS A 52 -2.61 14.49 2.52
C LYS A 52 -1.09 14.52 2.64
N PRO A 53 -0.40 15.52 2.05
CA PRO A 53 1.07 15.60 2.08
C PRO A 53 1.70 15.56 3.47
N LEU A 54 1.03 16.11 4.49
CA LEU A 54 1.50 16.09 5.88
C LEU A 54 1.51 14.67 6.46
N VAL A 55 0.52 13.84 6.13
CA VAL A 55 0.46 12.44 6.59
C VAL A 55 1.61 11.63 5.97
N LEU A 56 1.90 11.84 4.68
CA LEU A 56 3.07 11.26 4.03
C LEU A 56 4.38 11.71 4.68
N ASP A 57 4.54 13.00 4.94
CA ASP A 57 5.75 13.52 5.60
C ASP A 57 5.99 12.87 6.97
N VAL A 58 4.94 12.78 7.81
CA VAL A 58 5.01 12.12 9.11
C VAL A 58 5.48 10.67 8.97
N ILE A 59 4.91 9.89 8.06
CA ILE A 59 5.29 8.48 7.85
C ILE A 59 6.73 8.39 7.34
N CYS A 60 7.14 9.26 6.41
CA CYS A 60 8.53 9.33 5.93
C CYS A 60 9.52 9.68 7.05
N ARG A 61 9.15 10.57 7.99
CA ARG A 61 9.96 10.86 9.18
C ARG A 61 10.11 9.62 10.07
N VAL A 62 9.03 8.86 10.27
CA VAL A 62 9.10 7.59 11.02
C VAL A 62 10.03 6.60 10.36
N ILE A 63 9.94 6.40 9.04
CA ILE A 63 10.83 5.51 8.28
C ILE A 63 12.30 5.86 8.54
N LYS A 64 12.67 7.14 8.35
CA LYS A 64 14.04 7.63 8.60
C LYS A 64 14.50 7.42 10.05
N ALA A 65 13.59 7.58 11.01
CA ALA A 65 13.92 7.43 12.43
C ALA A 65 14.06 5.97 12.87
N VAL A 66 13.37 5.05 12.22
CA VAL A 66 13.42 3.61 12.54
C VAL A 66 14.58 2.92 11.82
N ASP A 67 14.68 3.10 10.49
CA ASP A 67 15.75 2.56 9.65
C ASP A 67 15.62 3.16 8.24
N GLU A 68 16.64 3.92 7.82
CA GLU A 68 16.66 4.60 6.52
C GLU A 68 16.61 3.66 5.31
N ASN A 69 16.87 2.36 5.50
CA ASN A 69 16.77 1.35 4.45
C ASN A 69 15.35 0.80 4.26
N LEU A 70 14.42 1.11 5.18
CA LEU A 70 13.02 0.70 5.05
C LEU A 70 12.37 1.42 3.87
N LYS A 71 11.69 0.62 3.04
CA LYS A 71 10.93 1.15 1.91
C LYS A 71 9.51 1.49 2.35
N LEU A 72 8.90 2.50 1.73
CA LEU A 72 7.49 2.84 1.95
C LEU A 72 6.66 2.45 0.72
N VAL A 73 5.62 1.64 0.92
CA VAL A 73 4.69 1.27 -0.14
C VAL A 73 3.68 2.39 -0.37
N VAL A 74 3.57 2.86 -1.62
CA VAL A 74 2.71 3.95 -2.06
C VAL A 74 1.94 3.54 -3.32
N GLN A 75 0.86 4.24 -3.64
CA GLN A 75 0.11 3.95 -4.86
C GLN A 75 0.92 4.33 -6.10
N ALA A 76 0.97 3.43 -7.07
CA ALA A 76 1.60 3.68 -8.36
C ALA A 76 0.89 4.82 -9.13
N GLY A 77 1.63 5.49 -10.00
CA GLY A 77 1.11 6.61 -10.81
C GLY A 77 1.10 7.98 -10.09
N VAL A 78 1.37 8.02 -8.79
CA VAL A 78 1.55 9.29 -8.05
C VAL A 78 2.95 9.87 -8.34
N LYS A 79 3.00 11.14 -8.75
CA LYS A 79 4.23 11.77 -9.28
C LYS A 79 4.93 12.71 -8.31
N ASN A 80 4.32 13.07 -7.18
CA ASN A 80 4.87 14.07 -6.27
C ASN A 80 4.81 13.60 -4.82
N PHE A 81 5.98 13.25 -4.27
CA PHE A 81 6.17 12.88 -2.85
C PHE A 81 6.80 14.03 -2.03
N GLY A 82 6.82 15.25 -2.59
CA GLY A 82 7.39 16.44 -1.96
C GLY A 82 8.91 16.31 -1.74
N ASN A 83 9.36 16.70 -0.55
CA ASN A 83 10.78 16.69 -0.18
C ASN A 83 11.29 15.33 0.35
N ASN A 84 10.51 14.26 0.21
CA ASN A 84 10.84 12.93 0.75
C ASN A 84 11.77 12.11 -0.15
N GLN A 85 12.67 12.76 -0.90
CA GLN A 85 13.54 12.11 -1.89
C GLN A 85 14.51 11.08 -1.29
N ASN A 86 14.75 11.11 0.02
CA ASN A 86 15.62 10.18 0.71
C ASN A 86 14.91 8.91 1.21
N VAL A 87 13.59 8.77 0.97
CA VAL A 87 12.85 7.53 1.24
C VAL A 87 12.72 6.73 -0.03
N THR A 88 13.00 5.43 0.04
CA THR A 88 12.77 4.52 -1.10
C THR A 88 11.29 4.14 -1.17
N PHE A 89 10.63 4.46 -2.27
CA PHE A 89 9.22 4.13 -2.49
C PHE A 89 9.04 2.86 -3.34
N LEU A 90 8.15 1.97 -2.88
CA LEU A 90 7.64 0.83 -3.66
C LEU A 90 6.25 1.18 -4.20
N HIS A 91 6.08 1.14 -5.52
CA HIS A 91 4.85 1.53 -6.19
C HIS A 91 3.90 0.33 -6.33
N GLU A 92 2.72 0.46 -5.74
CA GLU A 92 1.72 -0.60 -5.67
C GLU A 92 0.52 -0.32 -6.56
N VAL A 93 0.05 -1.37 -7.22
CA VAL A 93 -1.29 -1.46 -7.83
C VAL A 93 -2.05 -2.63 -7.20
N PHE A 94 -3.38 -2.69 -7.40
CA PHE A 94 -4.25 -3.67 -6.77
C PHE A 94 -4.98 -4.47 -7.85
N ALA A 95 -4.73 -5.77 -7.94
CA ALA A 95 -5.31 -6.61 -8.97
C ALA A 95 -6.84 -6.71 -8.86
N ASP A 96 -7.40 -6.52 -7.67
CA ASP A 96 -8.81 -6.75 -7.34
C ASP A 96 -9.63 -5.51 -7.03
N ARG A 97 -9.07 -4.31 -7.24
CA ARG A 97 -9.79 -3.04 -7.11
C ARG A 97 -10.19 -2.50 -8.47
N GLY A 98 -11.34 -1.82 -8.53
CA GLY A 98 -11.72 -1.03 -9.69
C GLY A 98 -10.99 0.31 -9.73
N TYR A 99 -10.76 0.82 -10.95
CA TYR A 99 -10.02 2.05 -11.19
C TYR A 99 -10.82 3.03 -12.06
N ASN A 100 -10.63 4.33 -11.80
CA ASN A 100 -10.96 5.43 -12.69
C ASN A 100 -9.64 6.13 -13.09
N GLY A 101 -9.10 5.78 -14.25
CA GLY A 101 -7.72 6.14 -14.60
C GLY A 101 -6.72 5.42 -13.69
N VAL A 102 -5.93 6.18 -12.93
CA VAL A 102 -4.96 5.63 -11.95
C VAL A 102 -5.49 5.58 -10.52
N GLU A 103 -6.64 6.20 -10.25
CA GLU A 103 -7.25 6.27 -8.93
C GLU A 103 -8.18 5.08 -8.69
N MET A 104 -8.14 4.52 -7.49
CA MET A 104 -9.04 3.43 -7.12
C MET A 104 -10.44 3.97 -6.83
N ILE A 105 -11.46 3.28 -7.32
CA ILE A 105 -12.87 3.56 -7.00
C ILE A 105 -13.11 3.28 -5.51
N ASN A 106 -13.82 4.19 -4.83
CA ASN A 106 -14.10 4.08 -3.40
C ASN A 106 -14.87 2.80 -3.06
N ARG A 107 -14.51 2.11 -1.97
CA ARG A 107 -15.07 0.78 -1.61
C ARG A 107 -16.61 0.70 -1.50
N GLY A 108 -17.31 1.82 -1.36
CA GLY A 108 -18.78 1.88 -1.31
C GLY A 108 -19.47 2.08 -2.66
N GLU A 109 -18.70 2.31 -3.73
CA GLU A 109 -19.23 2.56 -5.07
C GLU A 109 -19.29 1.28 -5.90
N GLN A 110 -20.18 1.27 -6.90
CA GLN A 110 -20.30 0.15 -7.81
C GLN A 110 -18.99 -0.08 -8.58
N GLY A 111 -18.53 -1.34 -8.62
CA GLY A 111 -17.30 -1.71 -9.32
C GLY A 111 -16.01 -1.46 -8.53
N ALA A 112 -16.09 -1.03 -7.26
CA ALA A 112 -14.92 -0.75 -6.44
C ALA A 112 -14.02 -1.97 -6.16
N VAL A 113 -14.63 -3.15 -6.17
CA VAL A 113 -13.97 -4.45 -5.99
C VAL A 113 -14.39 -5.34 -7.15
N LEU A 114 -13.42 -5.98 -7.79
CA LEU A 114 -13.68 -6.96 -8.83
C LEU A 114 -14.11 -8.28 -8.19
N ASP A 115 -15.24 -8.81 -8.64
CA ASP A 115 -15.89 -10.02 -8.12
C ASP A 115 -15.62 -11.28 -8.98
N SER A 116 -14.89 -11.12 -10.09
CA SER A 116 -14.56 -12.20 -11.02
C SER A 116 -13.06 -12.46 -11.05
N ALA A 117 -12.67 -13.72 -10.81
CA ALA A 117 -11.28 -14.14 -10.92
C ALA A 117 -10.69 -13.86 -12.31
N SER A 118 -11.50 -14.02 -13.37
CA SER A 118 -11.08 -13.73 -14.74
C SER A 118 -10.82 -12.23 -14.96
N ALA A 119 -11.64 -11.36 -14.36
CA ALA A 119 -11.41 -9.91 -14.43
C ALA A 119 -10.12 -9.51 -13.70
N ILE A 120 -9.87 -10.10 -12.53
CA ILE A 120 -8.66 -9.86 -11.73
C ILE A 120 -7.40 -10.34 -12.47
N VAL A 121 -7.43 -11.55 -13.06
CA VAL A 121 -6.32 -12.06 -13.88
C VAL A 121 -6.03 -11.13 -15.07
N LYS A 122 -7.08 -10.68 -15.76
CA LYS A 122 -6.93 -9.74 -16.88
C LYS A 122 -6.31 -8.41 -16.43
N GLN A 123 -6.74 -7.88 -15.28
CA GLN A 123 -6.17 -6.65 -14.73
C GLN A 123 -4.71 -6.83 -14.29
N TYR A 124 -4.37 -7.97 -13.67
CA TYR A 124 -2.99 -8.32 -13.36
C TYR A 124 -2.10 -8.33 -14.61
N GLN A 125 -2.54 -8.97 -15.69
CA GLN A 125 -1.82 -8.99 -16.98
C GLN A 125 -1.68 -7.59 -17.59
N HIS A 126 -2.72 -6.76 -17.44
CA HIS A 126 -2.64 -5.36 -17.86
C HIS A 126 -1.54 -4.61 -17.10
N PHE A 127 -1.48 -4.73 -15.77
CA PHE A 127 -0.42 -4.09 -14.98
C PHE A 127 0.98 -4.62 -15.28
N LEU A 128 1.15 -5.90 -15.64
CA LEU A 128 2.45 -6.42 -16.08
C LEU A 128 2.95 -5.81 -17.40
N SER A 129 2.04 -5.34 -18.25
CA SER A 129 2.38 -4.70 -19.54
C SER A 129 2.34 -3.17 -19.48
N GLU A 130 1.95 -2.61 -18.34
CA GLU A 130 1.91 -1.17 -18.10
C GLU A 130 3.33 -0.61 -17.93
N ASN A 131 3.65 0.44 -18.69
CA ASN A 131 4.98 1.06 -18.72
C ASN A 131 4.93 2.59 -18.54
N SER A 132 3.74 3.19 -18.42
CA SER A 132 3.57 4.64 -18.25
C SER A 132 3.95 5.14 -16.86
N PHE A 133 4.01 4.24 -15.86
CA PHE A 133 4.50 4.51 -14.52
C PHE A 133 5.13 3.25 -13.91
N LYS A 134 5.93 3.45 -12.86
CA LYS A 134 6.61 2.36 -12.16
C LYS A 134 5.61 1.53 -11.35
N ILE A 135 5.71 0.20 -11.45
CA ILE A 135 4.99 -0.77 -10.63
C ILE A 135 6.01 -1.72 -10.03
N ASP A 136 6.11 -1.74 -8.71
CA ASP A 136 7.02 -2.60 -7.94
C ASP A 136 6.28 -3.81 -7.35
N THR A 137 4.98 -3.67 -7.05
CA THR A 137 4.18 -4.73 -6.42
C THR A 137 2.72 -4.68 -6.86
N ILE A 138 2.08 -5.86 -6.92
CA ILE A 138 0.67 -6.01 -7.26
C ILE A 138 -0.04 -6.70 -6.09
N CYS A 139 -0.97 -5.98 -5.45
CA CYS A 139 -1.68 -6.43 -4.28
C CYS A 139 -2.92 -7.26 -4.63
N PHE A 140 -3.14 -8.31 -3.84
CA PHE A 140 -4.34 -9.15 -3.83
C PHE A 140 -4.87 -9.20 -2.40
N HIS A 141 -6.17 -9.01 -2.22
CA HIS A 141 -6.80 -9.12 -0.92
C HIS A 141 -7.38 -10.51 -0.69
N SER A 142 -6.97 -11.16 0.40
CA SER A 142 -7.48 -12.49 0.77
C SER A 142 -8.92 -12.49 1.29
N ASP A 143 -9.47 -11.33 1.66
CA ASP A 143 -10.89 -11.19 2.03
C ASP A 143 -11.83 -11.17 0.81
N ASN A 144 -11.29 -11.17 -0.41
CA ASN A 144 -12.03 -11.33 -1.66
C ASN A 144 -11.85 -12.76 -2.22
N PRO A 145 -12.87 -13.64 -2.18
CA PRO A 145 -12.78 -15.00 -2.71
C PRO A 145 -12.34 -15.07 -4.18
N ALA A 146 -12.77 -14.11 -5.01
CA ALA A 146 -12.37 -14.05 -6.42
C ALA A 146 -10.88 -13.74 -6.59
N SER A 147 -10.29 -12.98 -5.66
CA SER A 147 -8.87 -12.65 -5.63
C SER A 147 -8.02 -13.87 -5.26
N VAL A 148 -8.48 -14.68 -4.30
CA VAL A 148 -7.85 -15.97 -3.95
C VAL A 148 -7.89 -16.94 -5.13
N GLU A 149 -9.03 -17.04 -5.81
CA GLU A 149 -9.17 -17.86 -7.01
C GLU A 149 -8.25 -17.37 -8.15
N ALA A 150 -8.21 -16.06 -8.41
CA ALA A 150 -7.33 -15.47 -9.41
C ALA A 150 -5.86 -15.78 -9.12
N LEU A 151 -5.41 -15.61 -7.87
CA LEU A 151 -4.04 -15.90 -7.47
C LEU A 151 -3.70 -17.38 -7.66
N THR A 152 -4.65 -18.29 -7.41
CA THR A 152 -4.49 -19.73 -7.65
C THR A 152 -4.29 -20.01 -9.14
N ARG A 153 -5.09 -19.38 -10.01
CA ARG A 153 -4.95 -19.51 -11.48
C ARG A 153 -3.58 -19.01 -11.96
N LEU A 154 -3.12 -17.87 -11.44
CA LEU A 154 -1.83 -17.28 -11.83
C LEU A 154 -0.63 -18.12 -11.39
N LYS A 155 -0.69 -18.79 -10.24
CA LYS A 155 0.39 -19.68 -9.77
C LYS A 155 0.55 -20.95 -10.60
N ASN A 156 -0.52 -21.39 -11.26
CA ASN A 156 -0.56 -22.64 -12.03
C ASN A 156 -0.36 -22.41 -13.54
N ALA A 157 -0.17 -21.16 -13.97
CA ALA A 157 0.09 -20.76 -15.35
C ALA A 157 1.60 -20.63 -15.60
#